data_AF-A0A832NFP8-F1
#
_entry.id   AF-A0A832NFP8-F1
#
_cell.length_a   1.000
_cell.length_b   1.000
_cell.length_c   1.000
_cell.angle_alpha   90.00
_cell.angle_beta   90.00
_cell.angle_gamma   90.00
#
_symmetry.space_group_name_H-M   'P 1'
#
loop_
_entity.id
_entity.type
_entity.pdbx_description
1 polymer ?
#
loop_
_entity_poly.entity_id
_entity_poly.type
_entity_poly.pdbx_seq_one_letter_code
_entity_poly.pdbx_strand_id
1 'polypeptide(L)'
;MISVRERLKVLMYAVFLLSTILLLVRIYFLGIEVKRRFDPPLAIVQSDRRELISRMPAVLLWDEVLVRSSASGPVHFPRGAEPSRVRAGGLVARVGSTPLYSPEAGIFCPFLDGLEGVISFQEIWVLGRLPEEVDARGRLRRPSEVSRGEAVGKVVLPLEVRAIGYLPSNRYTREAARRGFLSLRADPDQLWDRAEVFMWEDAGSVLKVALKLDLFPNDWAKRRVRTFEVLTARLEGLVVPEVAVLVR
;
A
#
# COMPACT_ATOMS: atom_id res chain seq x y z
N MET A 1 56.82 -9.40 -76.86
CA MET A 1 55.98 -8.18 -76.87
C MET A 1 54.55 -8.59 -77.13
N ILE A 2 53.69 -8.57 -76.11
CA ILE A 2 52.26 -8.92 -76.22
C ILE A 2 51.58 -7.89 -77.12
N SER A 3 50.91 -8.35 -78.18
CA SER A 3 50.25 -7.51 -79.18
C SER A 3 49.18 -6.63 -78.52
N VAL A 4 49.07 -5.36 -78.95
CA VAL A 4 48.10 -4.36 -78.41
C VAL A 4 46.67 -4.92 -78.35
N ARG A 5 46.33 -5.81 -79.29
CA ARG A 5 45.04 -6.48 -79.39
C ARG A 5 44.75 -7.47 -78.25
N GLU A 6 45.78 -8.10 -77.67
CA GLU A 6 45.62 -9.00 -76.51
C GLU A 6 45.42 -8.23 -75.21
N ARG A 7 46.12 -7.11 -75.03
CA ARG A 7 45.92 -6.22 -73.87
C ARG A 7 44.50 -5.63 -73.84
N LEU A 8 43.95 -5.30 -75.01
CA LEU A 8 42.57 -4.80 -75.12
C LEU A 8 41.54 -5.87 -74.73
N LYS A 9 41.75 -7.12 -75.12
CA LYS A 9 40.89 -8.24 -74.71
C LYS A 9 40.94 -8.47 -73.20
N VAL A 10 42.13 -8.49 -72.61
CA VAL A 10 42.30 -8.66 -71.16
C VAL A 10 41.63 -7.51 -70.39
N LEU A 11 41.78 -6.27 -70.86
CA LEU A 11 41.10 -5.11 -70.26
C LEU A 11 39.58 -5.26 -70.34
N MET A 12 39.04 -5.66 -71.50
CA MET A 12 37.61 -5.85 -71.69
C MET A 12 37.04 -6.97 -70.81
N TYR A 13 37.75 -8.09 -70.68
CA TYR A 13 37.38 -9.16 -69.74
C TYR A 13 37.45 -8.71 -68.28
N ALA A 14 38.47 -7.92 -67.90
CA ALA A 14 38.59 -7.38 -66.56
C ALA A 14 37.44 -6.41 -66.22
N VAL A 15 37.07 -5.52 -67.16
CA VAL A 15 35.91 -4.62 -66.99
C VAL A 15 34.60 -5.42 -66.88
N PHE A 16 34.42 -6.43 -67.72
CA PHE A 16 33.22 -7.27 -67.69
C PHE A 16 33.10 -8.04 -66.36
N LEU A 17 34.19 -8.63 -65.89
CA LEU A 17 34.25 -9.33 -64.61
C LEU A 17 33.96 -8.37 -63.44
N LEU A 18 34.58 -7.19 -63.43
CA LEU A 18 34.35 -6.18 -62.41
C LEU A 18 32.88 -5.72 -62.39
N SER A 19 32.28 -5.49 -63.57
CA SER A 19 30.88 -5.10 -63.68
C SER A 19 29.93 -6.18 -63.14
N THR A 20 30.24 -7.45 -63.38
CA THR A 20 29.46 -8.59 -62.89
C THR A 20 29.54 -8.69 -61.36
N ILE A 21 30.73 -8.52 -60.80
CA ILE A 21 30.93 -8.52 -59.34
C ILE A 21 30.15 -7.37 -58.70
N LEU A 22 30.23 -6.16 -59.26
CA LEU A 22 29.50 -5.00 -58.75
C LEU A 22 27.98 -5.20 -58.83
N LEU A 23 27.48 -5.83 -59.90
CA LEU A 23 26.07 -6.16 -60.04
C LEU A 23 25.60 -7.15 -58.96
N LEU A 24 26.38 -8.21 -58.71
CA LEU A 24 26.06 -9.20 -57.69
C LEU A 24 26.05 -8.59 -56.28
N VAL A 25 27.02 -7.73 -55.98
CA VAL A 25 27.07 -6.97 -54.72
C VAL A 25 25.82 -6.10 -54.58
N ARG A 26 25.41 -5.41 -55.64
CA ARG A 26 24.21 -4.57 -55.63
C ARG A 26 22.93 -5.38 -55.42
N ILE A 27 22.80 -6.54 -56.06
CA ILE A 27 21.67 -7.45 -55.86
C ILE A 27 21.61 -7.95 -54.41
N TYR A 28 22.77 -8.30 -53.83
CA TYR A 28 22.86 -8.73 -52.44
C TYR A 28 22.39 -7.64 -51.46
N PHE A 29 22.87 -6.41 -51.63
CA PHE A 29 22.44 -5.29 -50.78
C PHE A 29 20.96 -4.95 -50.97
N LEU A 30 20.45 -5.00 -52.21
CA LEU A 30 19.03 -4.83 -52.48
C LEU A 30 18.19 -5.91 -51.78
N GLY A 31 18.66 -7.16 -51.76
CA GLY A 31 18.02 -8.25 -51.01
C GLY A 31 17.94 -7.99 -49.51
N ILE A 32 19.00 -7.41 -48.91
CA ILE A 32 19.00 -7.01 -47.50
C ILE A 32 18.00 -5.88 -47.25
N GLU A 33 17.93 -4.87 -48.13
CA GLU A 33 16.98 -3.77 -48.00
C GLU A 33 15.53 -4.24 -48.13
N VAL A 34 15.25 -5.13 -49.09
CA VAL A 34 13.95 -5.78 -49.26
C VAL A 34 13.60 -6.56 -48.00
N LYS A 35 14.50 -7.42 -47.51
CA LYS A 35 14.26 -8.19 -46.28
C LYS A 35 13.97 -7.28 -45.09
N ARG A 36 14.71 -6.19 -44.90
CA ARG A 36 14.46 -5.20 -43.83
C ARG A 36 13.11 -4.47 -43.97
N ARG A 37 12.61 -4.29 -45.19
CA ARG A 37 11.28 -3.71 -45.42
C ARG A 37 10.13 -4.68 -45.19
N PHE A 38 10.36 -5.98 -45.39
CA PHE A 38 9.31 -7.01 -45.37
C PHE A 38 9.33 -7.92 -44.13
N ASP A 39 10.38 -7.89 -43.29
CA ASP A 39 10.35 -8.43 -41.93
C ASP A 39 9.87 -7.32 -40.99
N PRO A 40 8.55 -7.20 -40.71
CA PRO A 40 8.11 -6.29 -39.65
C PRO A 40 8.80 -6.71 -38.35
N PRO A 41 9.22 -5.76 -37.50
CA PRO A 41 9.70 -6.11 -36.17
C PRO A 41 8.57 -6.88 -35.47
N LEU A 42 8.77 -8.18 -35.26
CA LEU A 42 7.83 -9.01 -34.52
C LEU A 42 7.81 -8.49 -33.09
N ALA A 43 6.82 -7.67 -32.77
CA ALA A 43 6.58 -7.24 -31.41
C ALA A 43 6.08 -8.47 -30.64
N ILE A 44 6.94 -9.06 -29.82
CA ILE A 44 6.54 -10.12 -28.91
C ILE A 44 5.62 -9.48 -27.88
N VAL A 45 4.35 -9.82 -27.96
CA VAL A 45 3.35 -9.39 -26.99
C VAL A 45 3.56 -10.19 -25.71
N GLN A 46 3.86 -9.49 -24.62
CA GLN A 46 3.96 -10.10 -23.30
C GLN A 46 2.68 -9.81 -22.50
N SER A 47 2.12 -10.83 -21.88
CA SER A 47 1.07 -10.63 -20.88
C SER A 47 1.68 -9.97 -19.65
N ASP A 48 1.21 -8.78 -19.31
CA ASP A 48 1.59 -8.08 -18.08
C ASP A 48 0.39 -8.00 -17.14
N ARG A 49 0.68 -8.13 -15.85
CA ARG A 49 -0.31 -7.98 -14.79
C ARG A 49 0.16 -6.87 -13.88
N ARG A 50 -0.60 -5.78 -13.86
CA ARG A 50 -0.29 -4.63 -13.01
C ARG A 50 -1.31 -4.50 -11.90
N GLU A 51 -0.82 -4.39 -10.69
CA GLU A 51 -1.62 -4.08 -9.52
C GLU A 51 -1.62 -2.58 -9.29
N LEU A 52 -2.81 -1.96 -9.21
CA LEU A 52 -2.95 -0.57 -8.81
C LEU A 52 -3.10 -0.49 -7.31
N ILE A 53 -2.02 -0.08 -6.66
CA ILE A 53 -1.96 0.08 -5.22
C ILE A 53 -2.09 1.57 -4.89
N SER A 54 -3.06 1.91 -4.04
CA SER A 54 -3.23 3.26 -3.50
C SER A 54 -2.91 3.27 -2.01
N ARG A 55 -2.28 4.34 -1.53
CA ARG A 55 -2.07 4.56 -0.09
C ARG A 55 -3.33 5.16 0.52
N MET A 56 -3.76 4.59 1.64
CA MET A 56 -4.92 5.01 2.40
C MET A 56 -4.50 5.34 3.83
N PRO A 57 -4.23 6.62 4.15
CA PRO A 57 -4.20 7.04 5.53
C PRO A 57 -5.57 6.79 6.17
N ALA A 58 -5.57 6.20 7.35
CA ALA A 58 -6.77 5.81 8.07
C ALA A 58 -6.63 6.11 9.57
N VAL A 59 -7.77 6.48 10.16
CA VAL A 59 -7.94 6.60 11.61
C VAL A 59 -8.58 5.33 12.12
N LEU A 60 -7.87 4.61 12.97
CA LEU A 60 -8.35 3.46 13.71
C LEU A 60 -9.29 3.90 14.83
N LEU A 61 -10.39 3.16 14.96
CA LEU A 61 -11.44 3.37 15.93
C LEU A 61 -11.55 2.16 16.84
N TRP A 62 -11.74 2.42 18.13
CA TRP A 62 -12.00 1.42 19.14
C TRP A 62 -12.66 2.09 20.34
N ASP A 63 -13.44 1.30 21.07
CA ASP A 63 -13.87 1.69 22.41
C ASP A 63 -12.75 1.39 23.40
N GLU A 64 -12.64 2.21 24.43
CA GLU A 64 -11.62 1.99 25.45
C GLU A 64 -12.11 2.36 26.85
N VAL A 65 -11.58 1.63 27.83
CA VAL A 65 -11.80 1.90 29.24
C VAL A 65 -10.48 2.24 29.89
N LEU A 66 -10.41 3.41 30.52
CA LEU A 66 -9.21 3.86 31.23
C LEU A 66 -9.04 3.06 32.52
N VAL A 67 -7.84 2.53 32.73
CA VAL A 67 -7.44 1.92 34.00
C VAL A 67 -6.84 3.01 34.88
N ARG A 68 -7.54 3.39 35.93
CA ARG A 68 -7.13 4.45 36.86
C ARG A 68 -6.57 3.88 38.15
N SER A 69 -5.58 4.57 38.71
CA SER A 69 -4.96 4.14 39.96
C SER A 69 -5.80 4.54 41.18
N SER A 70 -5.94 3.66 42.16
CA SER A 70 -6.52 3.98 43.48
C SER A 70 -5.49 4.52 44.48
N ALA A 71 -4.20 4.48 44.13
CA ALA A 71 -3.06 4.91 44.94
C ALA A 71 -2.10 5.82 44.14
N SER A 72 -1.21 6.52 44.84
CA SER A 72 -0.11 7.27 44.21
C SER A 72 1.19 6.49 44.31
N GLY A 73 2.06 6.59 43.30
CA GLY A 73 3.40 6.00 43.33
C GLY A 73 3.92 5.51 41.97
N PRO A 74 5.07 4.82 41.96
CA PRO A 74 5.70 4.31 40.74
C PRO A 74 4.87 3.18 40.12
N VAL A 75 4.80 3.16 38.79
CA VAL A 75 4.05 2.19 38.00
C VAL A 75 4.96 1.06 37.53
N HIS A 76 4.54 -0.17 37.77
CA HIS A 76 5.17 -1.37 37.23
C HIS A 76 4.17 -2.20 36.42
N PHE A 77 4.58 -2.64 35.23
CA PHE A 77 3.76 -3.46 34.33
C PHE A 77 4.28 -4.91 34.32
N PRO A 78 3.58 -5.87 34.97
CA PRO A 78 4.05 -7.25 35.10
C PRO A 78 4.24 -7.98 33.77
N ARG A 79 3.51 -7.56 32.74
CA ARG A 79 3.56 -8.15 31.38
C ARG A 79 4.47 -7.38 30.43
N GLY A 80 5.24 -6.44 30.94
CA GLY A 80 6.12 -5.59 30.15
C GLY A 80 5.43 -4.35 29.58
N ALA A 81 6.13 -3.68 28.67
CA ALA A 81 5.73 -2.39 28.11
C ALA A 81 4.88 -2.49 26.83
N GLU A 82 4.56 -3.70 26.38
CA GLU A 82 3.87 -3.93 25.11
C GLU A 82 2.37 -4.19 25.32
N PRO A 83 1.51 -3.79 24.37
CA PRO A 83 0.09 -4.10 24.44
C PRO A 83 -0.13 -5.61 24.48
N SER A 84 -0.98 -6.06 25.40
CA SER A 84 -1.22 -7.49 25.62
C SER A 84 -2.68 -7.81 25.90
N ARG A 85 -3.12 -9.01 25.49
CA ARG A 85 -4.49 -9.46 25.73
C ARG A 85 -4.71 -9.75 27.20
N VAL A 86 -5.77 -9.20 27.76
CA VAL A 86 -6.13 -9.32 29.18
C VAL A 86 -7.58 -9.78 29.30
N ARG A 87 -7.85 -10.49 30.40
CA ARG A 87 -9.20 -10.89 30.80
C ARG A 87 -9.75 -9.84 31.75
N ALA A 88 -11.07 -9.73 31.88
CA ALA A 88 -11.67 -8.98 32.97
C ALA A 88 -11.15 -9.49 34.32
N GLY A 89 -10.82 -8.57 35.24
CA GLY A 89 -10.18 -8.87 36.52
C GLY A 89 -8.70 -9.28 36.44
N GLY A 90 -8.08 -9.32 35.25
CA GLY A 90 -6.67 -9.67 35.11
C GLY A 90 -5.73 -8.57 35.63
N LEU A 91 -4.63 -8.93 36.28
CA LEU A 91 -3.62 -7.95 36.74
C LEU A 91 -2.94 -7.27 35.54
N VAL A 92 -3.01 -5.94 35.47
CA VAL A 92 -2.47 -5.15 34.35
C VAL A 92 -1.28 -4.28 34.75
N ALA A 93 -1.31 -3.74 35.97
CA ALA A 93 -0.25 -2.90 36.50
C ALA A 93 -0.20 -2.99 38.03
N ARG A 94 0.87 -2.46 38.62
CA ARG A 94 1.00 -2.20 40.06
C ARG A 94 1.45 -0.77 40.26
N VAL A 95 0.84 -0.08 41.22
CA VAL A 95 1.23 1.26 41.63
C VAL A 95 1.74 1.19 43.07
N GLY A 96 3.06 1.30 43.24
CA GLY A 96 3.71 0.90 44.48
C GLY A 96 3.39 -0.56 44.83
N SER A 97 2.73 -0.79 45.97
CA SER A 97 2.26 -2.11 46.41
C SER A 97 0.83 -2.45 45.97
N THR A 98 0.10 -1.51 45.36
CA THR A 98 -1.32 -1.69 45.04
C THR A 98 -1.50 -2.32 43.66
N PRO A 99 -2.16 -3.49 43.54
CA PRO A 99 -2.45 -4.08 42.23
C PRO A 99 -3.60 -3.36 41.52
N LEU A 100 -3.48 -3.20 40.21
CA LEU A 100 -4.53 -2.72 39.33
C LEU A 100 -4.97 -3.82 38.38
N TYR A 101 -6.28 -3.97 38.27
CA TYR A 101 -6.92 -5.02 37.48
C TYR A 101 -7.65 -4.42 36.28
N SER A 102 -7.74 -5.21 35.20
CA SER A 102 -8.50 -4.85 34.01
C SER A 102 -9.99 -4.82 34.36
N PRO A 103 -10.71 -3.73 34.11
CA PRO A 103 -12.16 -3.69 34.31
C PRO A 103 -12.89 -4.63 33.33
N GLU A 104 -12.38 -4.73 32.10
CA GLU A 104 -12.99 -5.48 31.00
C GLU A 104 -11.99 -6.46 30.36
N ALA A 105 -12.49 -7.38 29.53
CA ALA A 105 -11.65 -8.21 28.67
C ALA A 105 -11.31 -7.47 27.36
N GLY A 106 -10.04 -7.55 26.92
CA GLY A 106 -9.60 -6.81 25.73
C GLY A 106 -8.09 -6.79 25.57
N ILE A 107 -7.57 -5.73 24.94
CA ILE A 107 -6.13 -5.50 24.79
C ILE A 107 -5.74 -4.37 25.74
N PHE A 108 -4.97 -4.69 26.78
CA PHE A 108 -4.41 -3.67 27.66
C PHE A 108 -3.22 -3.01 26.97
N CYS A 109 -3.30 -1.69 26.82
CA CYS A 109 -2.25 -0.83 26.31
C CYS A 109 -1.69 0.01 27.47
N PRO A 110 -0.40 -0.13 27.83
CA PRO A 110 0.23 0.65 28.90
C PRO A 110 0.57 2.09 28.46
N PHE A 111 -0.05 2.57 27.40
CA PHE A 111 0.15 3.91 26.86
C PHE A 111 -1.17 4.65 26.74
N LEU A 112 -1.08 5.97 26.87
CA LEU A 112 -2.16 6.90 26.60
C LEU A 112 -1.76 7.78 25.43
N ASP A 113 -2.67 8.04 24.50
CA ASP A 113 -2.46 8.90 23.34
C ASP A 113 -3.02 10.32 23.53
N GLY A 114 -3.71 10.59 24.65
CA GLY A 114 -4.31 11.89 24.95
C GLY A 114 -5.59 12.15 24.17
N LEU A 115 -6.05 11.17 23.39
CA LEU A 115 -7.25 11.22 22.57
C LEU A 115 -8.35 10.35 23.17
N GLU A 116 -8.15 9.85 24.40
CA GLU A 116 -9.08 8.95 25.05
C GLU A 116 -10.42 9.59 25.34
N GLY A 117 -11.49 8.95 24.86
CA GLY A 117 -12.86 9.47 24.98
C GLY A 117 -13.16 10.73 24.15
N VAL A 118 -12.19 11.21 23.36
CA VAL A 118 -12.38 12.32 22.43
C VAL A 118 -12.75 11.76 21.06
N ILE A 119 -11.88 10.91 20.52
CA ILE A 119 -12.04 10.37 19.16
C ILE A 119 -13.15 9.34 19.14
N SER A 120 -14.16 9.60 18.31
CA SER A 120 -15.28 8.69 18.05
C SER A 120 -15.58 8.60 16.55
N PHE A 121 -16.39 7.62 16.17
CA PHE A 121 -16.87 7.52 14.78
C PHE A 121 -17.52 8.82 14.31
N GLN A 122 -18.34 9.48 15.15
CA GLN A 122 -19.00 10.73 14.79
C GLN A 122 -18.01 11.88 14.59
N GLU A 123 -16.98 11.99 15.43
CA GLU A 123 -15.95 13.03 15.27
C GLU A 123 -15.16 12.89 13.96
N ILE A 124 -14.85 11.66 13.55
CA ILE A 124 -14.06 11.44 12.34
C ILE A 124 -14.97 11.41 11.10
N TRP A 125 -16.09 10.71 11.16
CA TRP A 125 -17.00 10.52 10.02
C TRP A 125 -17.80 11.79 9.70
N VAL A 126 -18.46 12.39 10.69
CA VAL A 126 -19.39 13.51 10.45
C VAL A 126 -18.66 14.85 10.49
N LEU A 127 -17.80 15.09 11.49
CA LEU A 127 -17.08 16.37 11.59
C LEU A 127 -15.84 16.43 10.69
N GLY A 128 -15.44 15.30 10.09
CA GLY A 128 -14.46 15.28 9.01
C GLY A 128 -13.00 15.43 9.43
N ARG A 129 -12.64 15.20 10.70
CA ARG A 129 -11.24 15.30 11.16
C ARG A 129 -10.33 14.39 10.34
N LEU A 130 -9.25 14.95 9.81
CA LEU A 130 -8.31 14.24 8.96
C LEU A 130 -7.32 13.40 9.78
N PRO A 131 -6.76 12.32 9.21
CA PRO A 131 -5.77 11.50 9.91
C PRO A 131 -4.56 12.31 10.41
N GLU A 132 -4.09 13.31 9.66
CA GLU A 132 -2.96 14.15 10.06
C GLU A 132 -3.26 14.99 11.31
N GLU A 133 -4.49 15.49 11.46
CA GLU A 133 -4.91 16.24 12.65
C GLU A 133 -4.95 15.34 13.89
N VAL A 134 -5.43 14.11 13.72
CA VAL A 134 -5.46 13.10 14.78
C VAL A 134 -4.02 12.74 15.18
N ASP A 135 -3.14 12.53 14.21
CA ASP A 135 -1.75 12.16 14.47
C ASP A 135 -0.97 13.27 15.17
N ALA A 136 -1.18 14.52 14.76
CA ALA A 136 -0.53 15.69 15.34
C ALA A 136 -0.94 15.94 16.81
N ARG A 137 -2.18 15.59 17.17
CA ARG A 137 -2.67 15.72 18.56
C ARG A 137 -2.30 14.52 19.43
N GLY A 138 -2.12 13.35 18.82
CA GLY A 138 -1.78 12.12 19.51
C GLY A 138 -0.38 12.18 20.11
N ARG A 139 -0.28 12.12 21.44
CA ARG A 139 1.01 12.05 22.14
C ARG A 139 1.07 10.81 23.00
N LEU A 140 1.87 9.84 22.54
CA LEU A 140 2.07 8.60 23.27
C LEU A 140 2.80 8.87 24.60
N ARG A 141 2.11 8.61 25.71
CA ARG A 141 2.62 8.76 27.08
C ARG A 141 2.51 7.42 27.80
N ARG A 142 3.63 6.93 28.30
CA ARG A 142 3.66 5.83 29.27
C ARG A 142 3.94 6.40 30.67
N PRO A 143 3.02 6.28 31.62
CA PRO A 143 3.28 6.77 32.97
C PRO A 143 4.30 5.88 33.68
N SER A 144 5.34 6.50 34.24
CA SER A 144 6.31 5.85 35.15
C SER A 144 5.92 6.04 36.62
N GLU A 145 5.17 7.09 36.92
CA GLU A 145 4.63 7.45 38.23
C GLU A 145 3.26 8.07 38.02
N VAL A 146 2.33 7.81 38.93
CA VAL A 146 0.95 8.31 38.85
C VAL A 146 0.44 8.78 40.19
N SER A 147 -0.47 9.75 40.17
CA SER A 147 -1.26 10.12 41.34
C SER A 147 -2.54 9.28 41.44
N ARG A 148 -3.12 9.21 42.64
CA ARG A 148 -4.46 8.65 42.86
C ARG A 148 -5.48 9.27 41.90
N GLY A 149 -6.21 8.43 41.18
CA GLY A 149 -7.20 8.80 40.16
C GLY A 149 -6.64 8.99 38.75
N GLU A 150 -5.33 9.08 38.59
CA GLU A 150 -4.69 9.22 37.28
C GLU A 150 -4.76 7.90 36.48
N ALA A 151 -4.86 8.03 35.16
CA ALA A 151 -4.88 6.89 34.25
C ALA A 151 -3.47 6.31 34.09
N VAL A 152 -3.38 4.99 34.27
CA VAL A 152 -2.15 4.19 34.14
C VAL A 152 -2.02 3.60 32.74
N GLY A 153 -3.14 3.34 32.08
CA GLY A 153 -3.23 2.79 30.74
C GLY A 153 -4.69 2.63 30.34
N LYS A 154 -4.92 1.92 29.24
CA LYS A 154 -6.26 1.72 28.69
C LYS A 154 -6.48 0.29 28.24
N VAL A 155 -7.72 -0.18 28.35
CA VAL A 155 -8.16 -1.46 27.78
C VAL A 155 -8.92 -1.14 26.52
N VAL A 156 -8.37 -1.54 25.39
CA VAL A 156 -9.00 -1.43 24.08
C VAL A 156 -9.96 -2.59 23.89
N LEU A 157 -11.22 -2.23 23.62
CA LEU A 157 -12.30 -3.15 23.36
C LEU A 157 -12.49 -3.31 21.84
N PRO A 158 -12.77 -4.52 21.36
CA PRO A 158 -13.03 -4.75 19.94
C PRO A 158 -14.32 -4.05 19.50
N LEU A 159 -14.24 -3.24 18.45
CA LEU A 159 -15.41 -2.71 17.72
C LEU A 159 -15.65 -3.49 16.43
N GLU A 160 -16.86 -3.40 15.88
CA GLU A 160 -17.14 -3.88 14.53
C GLU A 160 -16.47 -3.00 13.46
N VAL A 161 -16.67 -1.67 13.53
CA VAL A 161 -16.01 -0.70 12.63
C VAL A 161 -14.71 -0.25 13.28
N ARG A 162 -13.58 -0.52 12.63
CA ARG A 162 -12.25 -0.32 13.22
C ARG A 162 -11.40 0.70 12.52
N ALA A 163 -11.79 1.19 11.34
CA ALA A 163 -11.03 2.21 10.64
C ALA A 163 -11.92 3.13 9.79
N ILE A 164 -11.51 4.38 9.66
CA ILE A 164 -12.00 5.32 8.64
C ILE A 164 -10.81 5.72 7.79
N GLY A 165 -10.84 5.31 6.52
CA GLY A 165 -9.80 5.56 5.53
C GLY A 165 -10.15 6.66 4.54
N TYR A 166 -9.12 7.29 3.99
CA TYR A 166 -9.22 8.33 2.98
C TYR A 166 -8.41 7.90 1.75
N LEU A 167 -9.10 7.68 0.63
CA LEU A 167 -8.53 7.21 -0.63
C LEU A 167 -8.64 8.27 -1.73
N PRO A 168 -7.73 8.30 -2.70
CA PRO A 168 -7.96 9.07 -3.92
C PRO A 168 -9.25 8.62 -4.63
N SER A 169 -10.13 9.54 -4.97
CA SER A 169 -11.36 9.22 -5.72
C SER A 169 -11.03 9.00 -7.19
N ASN A 170 -11.04 7.73 -7.62
CA ASN A 170 -10.89 7.33 -9.01
C ASN A 170 -11.92 6.24 -9.34
N ARG A 171 -11.99 5.82 -10.61
CA ARG A 171 -12.99 4.83 -11.03
C ARG A 171 -12.85 3.50 -10.28
N TYR A 172 -11.62 3.08 -10.02
CA TYR A 172 -11.33 1.77 -9.42
C TYR A 172 -11.61 1.78 -7.91
N THR A 173 -11.24 2.85 -7.20
CA THR A 173 -11.54 2.98 -5.76
C THR A 173 -13.04 3.07 -5.50
N ARG A 174 -13.78 3.81 -6.34
CA ARG A 174 -15.25 3.86 -6.27
C ARG A 174 -15.88 2.51 -6.55
N GLU A 175 -15.40 1.79 -7.56
CA GLU A 175 -15.91 0.46 -7.87
C GLU A 175 -15.63 -0.53 -6.74
N ALA A 176 -14.42 -0.51 -6.17
CA ALA A 176 -14.04 -1.35 -5.04
C ALA A 176 -14.91 -1.06 -3.79
N ALA A 177 -15.16 0.22 -3.49
CA ALA A 177 -16.07 0.61 -2.41
C ALA A 177 -17.51 0.15 -2.66
N ARG A 178 -18.01 0.25 -3.90
CA ARG A 178 -19.34 -0.25 -4.28
C ARG A 178 -19.48 -1.77 -4.18
N ARG A 179 -18.39 -2.52 -4.40
CA ARG A 179 -18.36 -3.98 -4.20
C ARG A 179 -18.47 -4.38 -2.71
N GLY A 180 -18.29 -3.42 -1.79
CA GLY A 180 -18.44 -3.64 -0.36
C GLY A 180 -17.20 -4.22 0.34
N PHE A 181 -16.06 -4.33 -0.35
CA PHE A 181 -14.81 -4.79 0.27
C PHE A 181 -13.58 -4.18 -0.39
N LEU A 182 -12.53 -3.98 0.40
CA LEU A 182 -11.21 -3.55 -0.04
C LEU A 182 -10.16 -4.58 0.36
N SER A 183 -9.21 -4.85 -0.52
CA SER A 183 -8.02 -5.62 -0.18
C SER A 183 -6.95 -4.68 0.37
N LEU A 184 -6.60 -4.85 1.64
CA LEU A 184 -5.69 -4.00 2.39
C LEU A 184 -4.44 -4.77 2.80
N ARG A 185 -3.30 -4.09 2.94
CA ARG A 185 -2.17 -4.59 3.73
C ARG A 185 -1.60 -3.45 4.56
N ALA A 186 -1.22 -3.74 5.80
CA ALA A 186 -0.56 -2.75 6.67
C ALA A 186 0.94 -2.67 6.38
N ASP A 187 1.56 -3.81 6.09
CA ASP A 187 2.98 -3.93 5.77
C ASP A 187 3.18 -4.59 4.39
N PRO A 188 4.24 -4.24 3.63
CA PRO A 188 4.49 -4.83 2.32
C PRO A 188 4.68 -6.35 2.33
N ASP A 189 5.22 -6.88 3.42
CA ASP A 189 5.50 -8.31 3.62
C ASP A 189 4.26 -9.10 4.08
N GLN A 190 3.16 -8.41 4.40
CA GLN A 190 1.89 -9.04 4.76
C GLN A 190 1.08 -9.42 3.52
N LEU A 191 0.32 -10.50 3.65
CA LEU A 191 -0.69 -10.87 2.68
C LEU A 191 -1.81 -9.82 2.66
N TRP A 192 -2.46 -9.71 1.50
CA TRP A 192 -3.66 -8.89 1.36
C TRP A 192 -4.77 -9.44 2.26
N ASP A 193 -5.21 -8.62 3.21
CA ASP A 193 -6.37 -8.85 4.06
C ASP A 193 -7.63 -8.27 3.41
N ARG A 194 -8.78 -8.85 3.71
CA ARG A 194 -10.07 -8.38 3.21
C ARG A 194 -10.73 -7.53 4.29
N ALA A 195 -10.93 -6.24 4.00
CA ALA A 195 -11.73 -5.37 4.84
C ALA A 195 -13.10 -5.15 4.22
N GLU A 196 -14.15 -5.29 5.02
CA GLU A 196 -15.51 -4.97 4.61
C GLU A 196 -15.72 -3.46 4.64
N VAL A 197 -16.32 -2.92 3.58
CA VAL A 197 -16.70 -1.51 3.50
C VAL A 197 -18.10 -1.36 4.09
N PHE A 198 -18.16 -0.82 5.30
CA PHE A 198 -19.42 -0.58 5.99
C PHE A 198 -20.16 0.64 5.41
N MET A 199 -19.43 1.72 5.16
CA MET A 199 -19.96 2.96 4.56
C MET A 199 -18.89 3.61 3.68
N TRP A 200 -19.33 4.34 2.67
CA TRP A 200 -18.43 5.16 1.85
C TRP A 200 -19.11 6.46 1.44
N GLU A 201 -18.32 7.51 1.27
CA GLU A 201 -18.75 8.83 0.83
C GLU A 201 -17.73 9.38 -0.18
N ASP A 202 -18.21 9.84 -1.34
CA ASP A 202 -17.38 10.44 -2.37
C ASP A 202 -17.39 11.96 -2.22
N ALA A 203 -16.31 12.52 -1.68
CA ALA A 203 -16.11 13.96 -1.49
C ALA A 203 -15.39 14.60 -2.70
N GLY A 204 -15.56 14.02 -3.89
CA GLY A 204 -15.01 14.55 -5.14
C GLY A 204 -13.60 14.06 -5.41
N SER A 205 -12.59 14.64 -4.75
CA SER A 205 -11.17 14.24 -4.93
C SER A 205 -10.76 13.09 -4.00
N VAL A 206 -11.49 12.92 -2.90
CA VAL A 206 -11.22 11.91 -1.87
C VAL A 206 -12.47 11.06 -1.67
N LEU A 207 -12.26 9.75 -1.62
CA LEU A 207 -13.25 8.76 -1.24
C LEU A 207 -13.01 8.39 0.23
N LYS A 208 -13.96 8.71 1.09
CA LYS A 208 -13.95 8.33 2.50
C LYS A 208 -14.60 6.98 2.67
N VAL A 209 -13.98 6.08 3.42
CA VAL A 209 -14.48 4.71 3.63
C VAL A 209 -14.42 4.32 5.10
N ALA A 210 -15.51 3.79 5.64
CA ALA A 210 -15.55 3.19 6.97
C ALA A 210 -15.42 1.67 6.81
N LEU A 211 -14.46 1.09 7.52
CA LEU A 211 -14.02 -0.28 7.31
C LEU A 211 -14.18 -1.11 8.58
N LYS A 212 -14.72 -2.32 8.41
CA LYS A 212 -14.61 -3.38 9.40
C LYS A 212 -13.33 -4.17 9.11
N LEU A 213 -12.50 -4.33 10.13
CA LEU A 213 -11.22 -5.06 10.04
C LEU A 213 -11.34 -6.34 10.86
N ASP A 214 -11.10 -7.48 10.23
CA ASP A 214 -11.15 -8.79 10.87
C ASP A 214 -9.95 -8.99 11.80
N LEU A 215 -8.78 -8.46 11.40
CA LEU A 215 -7.55 -8.52 12.17
C LEU A 215 -7.26 -7.17 12.82
N PHE A 216 -6.90 -7.22 14.11
CA PHE A 216 -6.40 -6.07 14.86
C PHE A 216 -5.24 -6.52 15.76
N PRO A 217 -4.02 -6.47 15.22
CA PRO A 217 -2.79 -6.70 15.97
C PRO A 217 -2.72 -5.84 17.24
N ASN A 218 -2.15 -6.39 18.32
CA ASN A 218 -2.11 -5.71 19.61
C ASN A 218 -1.35 -4.39 19.56
N ASP A 219 -0.31 -4.30 18.73
CA ASP A 219 0.52 -3.10 18.57
C ASP A 219 -0.23 -1.94 17.91
N TRP A 220 -1.34 -2.19 17.21
CA TRP A 220 -2.18 -1.13 16.66
C TRP A 220 -2.86 -0.29 17.75
N ALA A 221 -3.05 -0.85 18.95
CA ALA A 221 -3.57 -0.11 20.10
C ALA A 221 -2.64 1.04 20.58
N LYS A 222 -1.42 1.14 20.07
CA LYS A 222 -0.48 2.24 20.40
C LYS A 222 -0.80 3.53 19.66
N ARG A 223 -1.33 3.46 18.44
CA ARG A 223 -1.46 4.64 17.58
C ARG A 223 -2.74 4.57 16.77
N ARG A 224 -3.51 5.65 16.79
CA ARG A 224 -4.80 5.74 16.06
C ARG A 224 -4.63 5.94 14.58
N VAL A 225 -3.48 6.42 14.10
CA VAL A 225 -3.31 6.71 12.67
C VAL A 225 -2.37 5.69 12.06
N ARG A 226 -2.82 5.08 10.96
CA ARG A 226 -2.03 4.16 10.15
C ARG A 226 -2.32 4.36 8.67
N THR A 227 -1.32 4.05 7.85
CA THR A 227 -1.47 4.04 6.39
C THR A 227 -1.53 2.60 5.93
N PHE A 228 -2.58 2.26 5.21
CA PHE A 228 -2.73 0.98 4.54
C PHE A 228 -2.41 1.12 3.06
N GLU A 229 -1.92 0.06 2.46
CA GLU A 229 -1.92 -0.08 1.01
C GLU A 229 -3.19 -0.80 0.59
N VAL A 230 -3.84 -0.28 -0.44
CA VAL A 230 -5.13 -0.76 -0.94
C VAL A 230 -4.96 -1.20 -2.37
N LEU A 231 -5.24 -2.46 -2.64
CA LEU A 231 -5.31 -2.98 -4.00
C LEU A 231 -6.65 -2.55 -4.62
N THR A 232 -6.58 -1.56 -5.50
CA THR A 232 -7.76 -0.94 -6.11
C THR A 232 -8.20 -1.63 -7.40
N ALA A 233 -7.24 -2.15 -8.18
CA ALA A 233 -7.51 -2.94 -9.37
C ALA A 233 -6.33 -3.84 -9.71
N ARG A 234 -6.63 -4.97 -10.36
CA ARG A 234 -5.66 -5.76 -11.10
C ARG A 234 -5.94 -5.55 -12.58
N LEU A 235 -5.01 -4.92 -13.28
CA LEU A 235 -5.08 -4.80 -14.72
C LEU A 235 -4.33 -5.97 -15.33
N GLU A 236 -5.03 -6.70 -16.17
CA GLU A 236 -4.46 -7.76 -16.98
C GLU A 236 -4.54 -7.28 -18.43
N GLY A 237 -3.41 -7.33 -19.11
CA GLY A 237 -3.32 -6.80 -20.46
C GLY A 237 -2.08 -7.27 -21.19
N LEU A 238 -2.02 -6.83 -22.44
CA LEU A 238 -0.91 -7.11 -23.34
C LEU A 238 -0.04 -5.85 -23.38
N VAL A 239 1.23 -5.98 -23.00
CA VAL A 239 2.19 -4.89 -23.16
C VAL A 239 2.74 -4.97 -24.57
N VAL A 240 2.51 -3.89 -25.32
CA VAL A 240 2.97 -3.72 -26.68
C VAL A 240 3.98 -2.58 -26.70
N PRO A 241 5.16 -2.74 -27.31
CA PRO A 241 6.10 -1.63 -27.51
C PRO A 241 5.40 -0.48 -28.22
N GLU A 242 5.67 0.76 -27.79
CA GLU A 242 5.04 1.96 -28.36
C GLU A 242 5.18 2.04 -29.89
N VAL A 243 6.34 1.62 -30.41
CA VAL A 243 6.65 1.55 -31.86
C VAL A 243 5.74 0.62 -32.67
N ALA A 244 5.05 -0.32 -32.00
CA ALA A 244 4.13 -1.25 -32.64
C ALA A 244 2.66 -0.80 -32.59
N VAL A 245 2.36 0.31 -31.92
CA VAL A 245 1.01 0.89 -31.85
C VAL A 245 0.85 1.94 -32.96
N LEU A 246 0.18 1.57 -34.05
CA LEU A 246 -0.24 2.52 -35.08
C LEU A 246 -1.57 3.17 -34.67
N VAL A 247 -1.51 4.39 -34.14
CA VAL A 247 -2.71 5.21 -33.90
C VAL A 247 -3.16 5.80 -35.24
N ARG A 248 -4.37 5.47 -35.68
CA ARG A 248 -5.03 6.07 -36.85
C ARG A 248 -6.15 6.99 -36.41
#